data_AF-A0A9D4TLQ9-F1
#
_entry.id   AF-A0A9D4TLQ9-F1
#
_cell.length_a   1.000
_cell.length_b   1.000
_cell.length_c   1.000
_cell.angle_alpha   90.00
_cell.angle_beta   90.00
_cell.angle_gamma   90.00
#
_symmetry.space_group_name_H-M   'P 1'
#
loop_
_entity.id
_entity.type
_entity.pdbx_description
1 polymer ?
#
loop_
_entity_poly.entity_id
_entity_poly.type
_entity_poly.pdbx_seq_one_letter_code
_entity_poly.pdbx_strand_id
1 'polypeptide(L)'
;MLRSRHLLALSARLRAGAAGGGAAAAEAAAVTTSPWQPAQLASLQAWTAAFTSSPQLSAAGRGAAFDTLAAAAARRQPAPGAGAVGGRSSLSTASDVARQAAPAPRGTSKAGSGRSLWSGLFLLAPGALAAFLGHWQWERRQWKAQLLERRRSMMQSEPLDLFAAEQEPDEYSRVTVEGQFDHAASQFVGPRTRQIAGQSKQGYLLMTPLRQPGSHRAVLVNRGWVPAEWRSDEGMRREGQPAGTVRLEALLRHGEDPSTFVPANEPAKGNWFYINVAELAAAAGLPPEAPLVEVVTEEPGSYIGRGPPSATEVLGGRGHIPKVDESYPLPKSLEDLMHFSVMPSDHLNYAATWWTLSAATLALAVKAVRQGVKAR
;
A
#
# COMPACT_ATOMS: atom_id res chain seq x y z
N MET A 1 13.32 0.13 10.19
CA MET A 1 13.61 -0.31 11.57
C MET A 1 12.37 -0.62 12.43
N LEU A 2 11.13 -0.19 12.09
CA LEU A 2 9.94 -0.53 12.90
C LEU A 2 9.29 -1.90 12.59
N ARG A 3 9.33 -2.38 11.34
CA ARG A 3 8.76 -3.70 10.96
C ARG A 3 9.45 -4.89 11.64
N SER A 4 10.73 -4.75 12.00
CA SER A 4 11.50 -5.75 12.74
C SER A 4 11.15 -5.79 14.24
N ARG A 5 10.78 -4.64 14.84
CA ARG A 5 10.36 -4.58 16.25
C ARG A 5 8.99 -5.22 16.47
N HIS A 6 8.08 -5.12 15.48
CA HIS A 6 6.78 -5.81 15.54
C HIS A 6 6.92 -7.34 15.44
N LEU A 7 7.81 -7.86 14.60
CA LEU A 7 8.04 -9.32 14.50
C LEU A 7 8.71 -9.89 15.77
N LEU A 8 9.61 -9.14 16.40
CA LEU A 8 10.22 -9.51 17.68
C LEU A 8 9.21 -9.45 18.83
N ALA A 9 8.33 -8.45 18.87
CA ALA A 9 7.26 -8.36 19.86
C ALA A 9 6.19 -9.46 19.69
N LEU A 10 5.87 -9.83 18.44
CA LEU A 10 4.93 -10.92 18.14
C LEU A 10 5.50 -12.29 18.56
N SER A 11 6.78 -12.54 18.28
CA SER A 11 7.45 -13.78 18.70
C SER A 11 7.62 -13.88 20.22
N ALA A 12 7.85 -12.77 20.92
CA ALA A 12 7.91 -12.73 22.38
C ALA A 12 6.53 -12.99 23.03
N ARG A 13 5.45 -12.44 22.47
CA ARG A 13 4.07 -12.66 22.96
C ARG A 13 3.57 -14.08 22.69
N LEU A 14 3.92 -14.66 21.54
CA LEU A 14 3.61 -16.06 21.22
C LEU A 14 4.36 -17.05 22.12
N ARG A 15 5.59 -16.71 22.57
CA ARG A 15 6.30 -17.49 23.60
C ARG A 15 5.68 -17.34 24.99
N ALA A 16 5.23 -16.15 25.36
CA ALA A 16 4.60 -15.90 26.66
C ALA A 16 3.21 -16.56 26.80
N GLY A 17 2.42 -16.57 25.72
CA GLY A 17 1.11 -17.23 25.68
C GLY A 17 1.17 -18.77 25.72
N ALA A 18 2.30 -19.36 25.33
CA ALA A 18 2.52 -20.80 25.44
C ALA A 18 2.88 -21.27 26.87
N ALA A 19 3.16 -20.35 27.80
CA ALA A 19 3.55 -20.64 29.17
C ALA A 19 2.48 -20.29 30.23
N GLY A 20 1.44 -19.54 29.88
CA GLY A 20 0.35 -19.14 30.78
C GLY A 20 -1.00 -19.63 30.27
N GLY A 21 -1.60 -20.60 30.97
CA GLY A 21 -2.82 -21.28 30.54
C GLY A 21 -4.00 -20.35 30.23
N GLY A 22 -4.51 -20.48 29.01
CA GLY A 22 -5.93 -20.60 28.65
C GLY A 22 -6.89 -19.40 28.80
N ALA A 23 -6.83 -18.61 29.87
CA ALA A 23 -7.98 -17.79 30.25
C ALA A 23 -7.83 -16.28 29.99
N ALA A 24 -6.63 -15.74 29.84
CA ALA A 24 -6.42 -14.29 29.68
C ALA A 24 -6.32 -13.81 28.21
N ALA A 25 -6.33 -14.73 27.23
CA ALA A 25 -6.14 -14.40 25.81
C ALA A 25 -7.43 -14.00 25.08
N ALA A 26 -8.61 -14.28 25.65
CA ALA A 26 -9.89 -14.01 25.00
C ALA A 26 -10.30 -12.52 25.06
N GLU A 27 -9.84 -11.78 26.07
CA GLU A 27 -10.29 -10.40 26.30
C GLU A 27 -9.38 -9.32 25.65
N ALA A 28 -8.16 -9.69 25.23
CA ALA A 28 -7.22 -8.77 24.58
C ALA A 28 -7.33 -8.72 23.03
N ALA A 29 -8.22 -9.53 22.43
CA ALA A 29 -8.37 -9.63 20.97
C ALA A 29 -9.20 -8.49 20.34
N ALA A 30 -9.87 -7.65 21.15
CA ALA A 30 -10.75 -6.60 20.65
C ALA A 30 -10.04 -5.30 20.20
N VAL A 31 -8.73 -5.14 20.42
CA VAL A 31 -8.00 -3.94 19.97
C VAL A 31 -6.61 -4.31 19.46
N THR A 32 -6.53 -4.99 18.31
CA THR A 32 -5.31 -4.99 17.50
C THR A 32 -5.63 -4.96 16.01
N THR A 33 -5.27 -3.86 15.35
CA THR A 33 -5.32 -3.70 13.90
C THR A 33 -4.22 -4.55 13.25
N SER A 34 -4.46 -5.86 13.16
CA SER A 34 -3.65 -6.71 12.29
C SER A 34 -3.94 -6.30 10.84
N PRO A 35 -2.93 -5.92 10.03
CA PRO A 35 -3.13 -5.65 8.60
C PRO A 35 -3.43 -6.93 7.80
N TRP A 36 -3.47 -8.09 8.46
CA TRP A 36 -3.72 -9.41 7.88
C TRP A 36 -5.09 -9.92 8.31
N GLN A 37 -5.87 -10.38 7.35
CA GLN A 37 -7.13 -11.07 7.63
C GLN A 37 -6.87 -12.45 8.27
N PRO A 38 -7.81 -12.98 9.06
CA PRO A 38 -7.69 -14.30 9.69
C PRO A 38 -7.37 -15.43 8.71
N ALA A 39 -7.92 -15.40 7.49
CA ALA A 39 -7.62 -16.37 6.44
C ALA A 39 -6.15 -16.31 5.99
N GLN A 40 -5.58 -15.12 5.87
CA GLN A 40 -4.18 -14.95 5.46
C GLN A 40 -3.22 -15.39 6.58
N LEU A 41 -3.60 -15.16 7.83
CA LEU A 41 -2.89 -15.68 9.00
C LEU A 41 -2.97 -17.20 9.05
N ALA A 42 -4.13 -17.79 8.75
CA ALA A 42 -4.31 -19.24 8.68
C ALA A 42 -3.49 -19.85 7.54
N SER A 43 -3.44 -19.22 6.36
CA SER A 43 -2.60 -19.64 5.24
C SER A 43 -1.10 -19.59 5.59
N LEU A 44 -0.68 -18.52 6.28
CA LEU A 44 0.70 -18.38 6.78
C LEU A 44 1.02 -19.46 7.83
N GLN A 45 0.11 -19.71 8.77
CA GLN A 45 0.24 -20.73 9.81
C GLN A 45 0.31 -22.14 9.21
N ALA A 46 -0.59 -22.48 8.29
CA ALA A 46 -0.60 -23.75 7.58
C ALA A 46 0.70 -23.98 6.80
N TRP A 47 1.24 -22.93 6.17
CA TRP A 47 2.54 -22.98 5.50
C TRP A 47 3.71 -23.18 6.46
N THR A 48 3.75 -22.43 7.58
CA THR A 48 4.79 -22.61 8.60
C THR A 48 4.71 -24.00 9.24
N ALA A 49 3.50 -24.53 9.44
CA ALA A 49 3.27 -25.89 9.92
C ALA A 49 3.79 -26.91 8.91
N ALA A 50 3.46 -26.77 7.62
CA ALA A 50 3.95 -27.65 6.55
C ALA A 50 5.49 -27.64 6.41
N PHE A 51 6.13 -26.50 6.66
CA PHE A 51 7.60 -26.37 6.63
C PHE A 51 8.28 -26.94 7.88
N THR A 52 7.59 -26.93 9.03
CA THR A 52 8.13 -27.38 10.33
C THR A 52 7.74 -28.81 10.70
N SER A 53 6.72 -29.40 10.07
CA SER A 53 6.20 -30.75 10.35
C SER A 53 6.99 -31.89 9.68
N SER A 54 8.24 -31.64 9.24
CA SER A 54 9.12 -32.73 8.80
C SER A 54 9.57 -33.58 10.01
N PRO A 55 9.34 -34.90 10.05
CA PRO A 55 9.51 -35.74 11.23
C PRO A 55 10.97 -36.06 11.63
N GLN A 56 11.96 -35.25 11.21
CA GLN A 56 13.39 -35.53 11.42
C GLN A 56 14.19 -34.35 12.00
N LEU A 57 13.60 -33.53 12.87
CA LEU A 57 14.32 -32.45 13.58
C LEU A 57 14.28 -32.67 15.10
N SER A 58 15.40 -33.12 15.65
CA SER A 58 15.61 -33.17 17.10
C SER A 58 15.66 -31.76 17.70
N ALA A 59 15.34 -31.64 18.98
CA ALA A 59 15.15 -30.36 19.68
C ALA A 59 16.36 -29.41 19.65
N ALA A 60 17.57 -29.90 19.36
CA ALA A 60 18.78 -29.10 19.27
C ALA A 60 18.90 -28.28 17.96
N GLY A 61 18.16 -28.62 16.89
CA GLY A 61 18.23 -27.94 15.60
C GLY A 61 17.35 -26.69 15.46
N ARG A 62 16.46 -26.42 16.42
CA ARG A 62 15.47 -25.34 16.34
C ARG A 62 16.02 -23.96 16.73
N GLY A 63 17.13 -23.89 17.47
CA GLY A 63 17.73 -22.62 17.92
C GLY A 63 18.73 -21.99 16.94
N ALA A 64 19.57 -22.80 16.28
CA ALA A 64 20.74 -22.30 15.54
C ALA A 64 20.42 -21.61 14.20
N ALA A 65 19.25 -21.87 13.61
CA ALA A 65 18.85 -21.29 12.32
C ALA A 65 18.41 -19.81 12.42
N PHE A 66 18.03 -19.35 13.61
CA PHE A 66 17.61 -17.95 13.82
C PHE A 66 18.78 -17.02 14.17
N ASP A 67 19.81 -17.52 14.87
CA ASP A 67 20.94 -16.68 15.30
C ASP A 67 21.93 -16.35 14.16
N THR A 68 22.04 -17.22 13.16
CA THR A 68 22.93 -17.00 12.01
C THR A 68 22.45 -15.93 11.03
N LEU A 69 21.13 -15.70 10.93
CA LEU A 69 20.56 -14.64 10.11
C LEU A 69 20.69 -13.24 10.76
N ALA A 70 20.74 -13.18 12.10
CA ALA A 70 20.92 -11.92 12.83
C ALA A 70 22.38 -11.41 12.77
N ALA A 71 23.37 -12.30 12.81
CA ALA A 71 24.79 -11.93 12.81
C ALA A 71 25.30 -11.45 11.43
N ALA A 72 24.71 -11.91 10.33
CA ALA A 72 25.08 -11.48 8.98
C ALA A 72 24.59 -10.06 8.63
N ALA A 73 23.54 -9.58 9.30
CA ALA A 73 23.00 -8.24 9.10
C ALA A 73 23.80 -7.13 9.83
N ALA A 74 24.71 -7.50 10.74
CA ALA A 74 25.46 -6.56 11.59
C ALA A 74 26.82 -6.12 11.03
N ARG A 75 27.26 -6.63 9.86
CA ARG A 75 28.54 -6.23 9.23
C ARG A 75 28.30 -5.65 7.85
N ARG A 76 28.04 -4.34 7.80
CA ARG A 76 28.38 -3.42 6.70
C ARG A 76 27.96 -2.00 7.09
N GLN A 77 28.84 -1.33 7.82
CA GLN A 77 28.97 0.12 7.74
C GLN A 77 30.28 0.41 7.00
N PRO A 78 30.29 1.26 5.95
CA PRO A 78 31.50 1.94 5.55
C PRO A 78 31.53 3.34 6.19
N ALA A 79 32.66 3.70 6.78
CA ALA A 79 33.04 5.10 7.00
C ALA A 79 34.04 5.52 5.91
N PRO A 80 34.14 6.82 5.55
CA PRO A 80 34.78 7.28 4.32
C PRO A 80 36.25 7.70 4.52
N GLY A 81 37.04 7.70 3.44
CA GLY A 81 38.31 8.47 3.39
C GLY A 81 39.42 7.96 2.46
N ALA A 82 39.44 8.51 1.24
CA ALA A 82 40.56 8.95 0.38
C ALA A 82 41.93 8.20 0.26
N GLY A 83 42.36 8.08 -1.00
CA GLY A 83 43.76 8.06 -1.48
C GLY A 83 44.35 6.67 -1.76
N ALA A 84 45.15 6.36 -2.78
CA ALA A 84 45.61 6.98 -4.02
C ALA A 84 46.69 6.02 -4.58
N VAL A 85 46.69 5.80 -5.91
CA VAL A 85 47.86 5.59 -6.80
C VAL A 85 48.71 4.29 -6.68
N GLY A 86 48.75 3.56 -7.81
CA GLY A 86 50.01 3.29 -8.53
C GLY A 86 50.66 1.91 -8.43
N GLY A 87 50.89 1.25 -9.58
CA GLY A 87 51.92 0.21 -9.70
C GLY A 87 51.68 -0.85 -10.77
N ARG A 88 52.30 -0.68 -11.95
CA ARG A 88 52.56 -1.70 -13.00
C ARG A 88 53.53 -2.77 -12.41
N SER A 89 53.72 -4.01 -12.87
CA SER A 89 54.06 -4.52 -14.21
C SER A 89 54.19 -6.07 -14.11
N SER A 90 53.86 -6.81 -15.18
CA SER A 90 54.75 -7.68 -15.99
C SER A 90 54.86 -9.19 -15.64
N LEU A 91 54.25 -9.99 -16.53
CA LEU A 91 54.75 -11.19 -17.26
C LEU A 91 55.94 -11.99 -16.69
N SER A 92 55.79 -13.33 -16.60
CA SER A 92 56.30 -14.31 -17.60
C SER A 92 56.71 -15.68 -17.01
N THR A 93 56.21 -16.75 -17.66
CA THR A 93 56.81 -18.09 -17.98
C THR A 93 57.56 -18.88 -16.89
N ALA A 94 57.09 -20.06 -16.47
CA ALA A 94 57.13 -21.39 -17.13
C ALA A 94 58.40 -22.19 -16.80
N SER A 95 58.16 -23.39 -16.25
CA SER A 95 58.98 -24.61 -16.34
C SER A 95 60.31 -24.66 -15.60
N ASP A 96 60.31 -25.38 -14.47
CA ASP A 96 61.36 -26.26 -13.92
C ASP A 96 60.89 -26.61 -12.50
N VAL A 97 60.55 -27.84 -12.12
CA VAL A 97 61.44 -29.00 -12.00
C VAL A 97 60.57 -30.26 -11.92
N ALA A 98 60.87 -31.24 -12.76
CA ALA A 98 60.44 -32.62 -12.58
C ALA A 98 61.57 -33.43 -11.95
N ARG A 99 61.32 -34.16 -10.85
CA ARG A 99 61.58 -35.62 -10.68
C ARG A 99 61.53 -36.10 -9.22
N GLN A 100 60.94 -37.31 -9.07
CA GLN A 100 61.06 -38.31 -7.97
C GLN A 100 60.30 -37.97 -6.66
N ALA A 101 59.51 -38.83 -6.00
CA ALA A 101 59.31 -40.28 -6.07
C ALA A 101 57.99 -40.73 -5.39
N ALA A 102 57.59 -41.98 -5.68
CA ALA A 102 56.69 -42.90 -4.99
C ALA A 102 55.14 -42.78 -5.16
N PRO A 103 54.44 -43.91 -5.48
CA PRO A 103 52.98 -43.94 -5.55
C PRO A 103 52.38 -44.16 -4.14
N ALA A 104 51.60 -43.19 -3.66
CA ALA A 104 50.80 -43.33 -2.44
C ALA A 104 49.49 -44.10 -2.72
N PRO A 105 48.95 -44.85 -1.74
CA PRO A 105 48.03 -45.95 -1.97
C PRO A 105 46.67 -45.48 -2.49
N ARG A 106 46.06 -46.30 -3.37
CA ARG A 106 44.64 -46.16 -3.74
C ARG A 106 43.76 -46.42 -2.52
N GLY A 107 43.53 -45.38 -1.73
CA GLY A 107 42.46 -45.33 -0.75
C GLY A 107 41.13 -45.35 -1.49
N THR A 108 40.41 -46.46 -1.42
CA THR A 108 39.00 -46.53 -1.79
C THR A 108 38.19 -45.79 -0.72
N SER A 109 38.14 -44.47 -0.79
CA SER A 109 37.10 -43.75 -0.07
C SER A 109 35.77 -44.06 -0.78
N LYS A 110 35.01 -45.01 -0.21
CA LYS A 110 33.56 -45.04 -0.38
C LYS A 110 33.04 -43.69 0.11
N ALA A 111 33.01 -42.69 -0.78
CA ALA A 111 32.36 -41.43 -0.52
C ALA A 111 30.86 -41.72 -0.37
N GLY A 112 30.42 -41.78 0.88
CA GLY A 112 29.06 -42.08 1.27
C GLY A 112 28.08 -41.24 0.46
N SER A 113 27.04 -41.90 -0.04
CA SER A 113 25.96 -41.36 -0.86
C SER A 113 25.02 -40.42 -0.09
N GLY A 114 25.50 -39.73 0.94
CA GLY A 114 24.75 -38.73 1.70
C GLY A 114 24.61 -37.42 0.93
N ARG A 115 23.84 -37.41 -0.17
CA ARG A 115 23.25 -36.15 -0.65
C ARG A 115 22.25 -35.72 0.42
N SER A 116 22.76 -34.96 1.37
CA SER A 116 22.04 -34.43 2.52
C SER A 116 20.68 -33.88 2.08
N LEU A 117 19.60 -34.28 2.74
CA LEU A 117 18.23 -33.76 2.54
C LEU A 117 18.21 -32.22 2.48
N TRP A 118 19.16 -31.58 3.16
CA TRP A 118 19.42 -30.15 3.14
C TRP A 118 19.69 -29.60 1.72
N SER A 119 20.38 -30.33 0.86
CA SER A 119 20.66 -29.90 -0.53
C SER A 119 19.40 -29.83 -1.39
N GLY A 120 18.42 -30.71 -1.18
CA GLY A 120 17.11 -30.67 -1.85
C GLY A 120 16.24 -29.53 -1.33
N LEU A 121 16.26 -29.28 -0.02
CA LEU A 121 15.51 -28.19 0.60
C LEU A 121 16.00 -26.82 0.12
N PHE A 122 17.31 -26.60 0.01
CA PHE A 122 17.89 -25.36 -0.53
C PHE A 122 17.54 -25.13 -2.02
N LEU A 123 17.38 -26.20 -2.81
CA LEU A 123 16.99 -26.10 -4.22
C LEU A 123 15.52 -25.71 -4.41
N LEU A 124 14.63 -26.15 -3.51
CA LEU A 124 13.18 -25.91 -3.63
C LEU A 124 12.69 -24.68 -2.87
N ALA A 125 13.42 -24.22 -1.84
CA ALA A 125 13.00 -23.10 -1.00
C ALA A 125 12.67 -21.80 -1.79
N PRO A 126 13.46 -21.37 -2.79
CA PRO A 126 13.12 -20.19 -3.58
C PRO A 126 11.82 -20.36 -4.38
N GLY A 127 11.57 -21.56 -4.91
CA GLY A 127 10.36 -21.86 -5.65
C GLY A 127 9.12 -21.91 -4.75
N ALA A 128 9.24 -22.56 -3.59
CA ALA A 128 8.17 -22.59 -2.59
C ALA A 128 7.81 -21.17 -2.11
N LEU A 129 8.80 -20.33 -1.84
CA LEU A 129 8.58 -18.93 -1.48
C LEU A 129 7.88 -18.16 -2.61
N ALA A 130 8.31 -18.34 -3.85
CA ALA A 130 7.68 -17.71 -5.01
C ALA A 130 6.22 -18.18 -5.18
N ALA A 131 5.94 -19.48 -5.02
CA ALA A 131 4.57 -20.00 -5.06
C ALA A 131 3.68 -19.36 -3.99
N PHE A 132 4.19 -19.26 -2.75
CA PHE A 132 3.51 -18.60 -1.64
C PHE A 132 3.22 -17.13 -1.95
N LEU A 133 4.20 -16.37 -2.42
CA LEU A 133 4.02 -14.97 -2.79
C LEU A 133 3.00 -14.81 -3.93
N GLY A 134 3.01 -15.71 -4.92
CA GLY A 134 2.02 -15.71 -6.00
C GLY A 134 0.60 -15.95 -5.49
N HIS A 135 0.43 -16.91 -4.57
CA HIS A 135 -0.86 -17.16 -3.94
C HIS A 135 -1.34 -15.98 -3.09
N TRP A 136 -0.45 -15.38 -2.29
CA TRP A 136 -0.77 -14.18 -1.52
C TRP A 136 -1.21 -13.01 -2.41
N GLN A 137 -0.55 -12.80 -3.55
CA GLN A 137 -0.96 -11.77 -4.52
C GLN A 137 -2.35 -12.06 -5.11
N TRP A 138 -2.67 -13.33 -5.36
CA TRP A 138 -4.01 -13.74 -5.82
C TRP A 138 -5.09 -13.46 -4.77
N GLU A 139 -4.88 -13.84 -3.50
CA GLU A 139 -5.82 -13.51 -2.42
C GLU A 139 -6.01 -11.99 -2.30
N ARG A 140 -4.92 -11.23 -2.36
CA ARG A 140 -4.94 -9.76 -2.29
C ARG A 140 -5.75 -9.16 -3.44
N ARG A 141 -5.61 -9.71 -4.65
CA ARG A 141 -6.43 -9.34 -5.80
C ARG A 141 -7.91 -9.54 -5.50
N GLN A 142 -8.30 -10.73 -5.04
CA GLN A 142 -9.71 -11.07 -4.82
C GLN A 142 -10.34 -10.15 -3.78
N TRP A 143 -9.65 -9.92 -2.67
CA TRP A 143 -10.08 -8.97 -1.66
C TRP A 143 -10.27 -7.56 -2.21
N LYS A 144 -9.30 -7.04 -3.00
CA LYS A 144 -9.44 -5.71 -3.60
C LYS A 144 -10.58 -5.64 -4.63
N ALA A 145 -10.78 -6.70 -5.41
CA ALA A 145 -11.87 -6.76 -6.38
C ALA A 145 -13.24 -6.70 -5.67
N GLN A 146 -13.41 -7.43 -4.56
CA GLN A 146 -14.62 -7.38 -3.75
C GLN A 146 -14.85 -6.00 -3.13
N LEU A 147 -13.80 -5.33 -2.66
CA LEU A 147 -13.91 -3.95 -2.16
C LEU A 147 -14.38 -2.97 -3.23
N LEU A 148 -13.82 -3.06 -4.44
CA LEU A 148 -14.26 -2.23 -5.56
C LEU A 148 -15.71 -2.52 -5.91
N GLU A 149 -16.11 -3.78 -5.97
CA GLU A 149 -17.47 -4.13 -6.32
C GLU A 149 -18.48 -3.61 -5.29
N ARG A 150 -18.17 -3.75 -4.00
CA ARG A 150 -19.00 -3.16 -2.93
C ARG A 150 -19.09 -1.64 -3.05
N ARG A 151 -17.97 -0.93 -3.31
CA ARG A 151 -18.00 0.53 -3.53
C ARG A 151 -18.87 0.88 -4.73
N ARG A 152 -18.70 0.17 -5.83
CA ARG A 152 -19.49 0.38 -7.06
C ARG A 152 -20.98 0.24 -6.79
N SER A 153 -21.40 -0.83 -6.10
CA SER A 153 -22.82 -1.02 -5.80
C SER A 153 -23.39 0.09 -4.92
N MET A 154 -22.63 0.59 -3.94
CA MET A 154 -23.07 1.70 -3.08
C MET A 154 -23.13 3.04 -3.84
N MET A 155 -22.18 3.29 -4.74
CA MET A 155 -22.19 4.49 -5.58
C MET A 155 -23.23 4.45 -6.70
N GLN A 156 -23.83 3.29 -6.97
CA GLN A 156 -24.90 3.12 -7.96
C GLN A 156 -26.30 3.02 -7.31
N SER A 157 -26.39 3.06 -5.98
CA SER A 157 -27.68 3.02 -5.29
C SER A 157 -28.46 4.32 -5.48
N GLU A 158 -29.76 4.26 -5.27
CA GLU A 158 -30.59 5.48 -5.18
C GLU A 158 -30.07 6.39 -4.06
N PRO A 159 -29.97 7.72 -4.29
CA PRO A 159 -29.52 8.65 -3.26
C PRO A 159 -30.47 8.70 -2.06
N LEU A 160 -29.92 8.56 -0.86
CA LEU A 160 -30.66 8.67 0.40
C LEU A 160 -30.64 10.11 0.92
N ASP A 161 -31.76 10.63 1.43
CA ASP A 161 -31.74 11.93 2.12
C ASP A 161 -31.01 11.80 3.46
N LEU A 162 -29.82 12.39 3.57
CA LEU A 162 -28.98 12.31 4.77
C LEU A 162 -29.58 13.11 5.93
N PHE A 163 -30.38 14.15 5.65
CA PHE A 163 -31.12 14.89 6.66
C PHE A 163 -32.42 14.18 7.07
N ALA A 164 -32.97 13.40 6.14
CA ALA A 164 -33.96 12.34 6.31
C ALA A 164 -33.58 11.22 7.30
N ALA A 165 -32.35 10.74 7.17
CA ALA A 165 -31.92 9.46 7.72
C ALA A 165 -31.86 9.45 9.25
N GLU A 166 -32.34 8.37 9.87
CA GLU A 166 -32.24 8.11 11.31
C GLU A 166 -30.83 7.67 11.71
N GLN A 167 -30.15 6.96 10.82
CA GLN A 167 -28.79 6.45 10.99
C GLN A 167 -27.93 6.88 9.82
N GLU A 168 -26.66 7.17 10.09
CA GLU A 168 -25.71 7.49 9.03
C GLU A 168 -25.53 6.26 8.11
N PRO A 169 -25.64 6.43 6.78
CA PRO A 169 -25.37 5.34 5.83
C PRO A 169 -23.93 4.82 5.90
N ASP A 170 -23.64 3.73 5.19
CA ASP A 170 -22.27 3.25 5.05
C ASP A 170 -21.42 4.18 4.14
N GLU A 171 -20.10 4.18 4.33
CA GLU A 171 -19.16 4.90 3.47
C GLU A 171 -19.38 4.55 1.98
N TYR A 172 -19.28 5.55 1.09
CA TYR A 172 -19.58 5.50 -0.35
C TYR A 172 -21.06 5.35 -0.73
N SER A 173 -21.98 5.37 0.23
CA SER A 173 -23.42 5.48 -0.10
C SER A 173 -23.71 6.81 -0.81
N ARG A 174 -24.56 6.77 -1.85
CA ARG A 174 -25.10 8.00 -2.45
C ARG A 174 -26.07 8.67 -1.48
N VAL A 175 -25.90 9.97 -1.30
CA VAL A 175 -26.76 10.78 -0.44
C VAL A 175 -27.16 12.08 -1.12
N THR A 176 -28.33 12.58 -0.74
CA THR A 176 -28.77 13.95 -1.02
C THR A 176 -28.74 14.77 0.25
N VAL A 177 -28.29 16.02 0.12
CA VAL A 177 -28.34 17.02 1.19
C VAL A 177 -28.87 18.32 0.63
N GLU A 178 -29.76 18.96 1.37
CA GLU A 178 -30.35 20.24 0.99
C GLU A 178 -30.14 21.28 2.09
N GLY A 179 -29.49 22.38 1.76
CA GLY A 179 -29.20 23.41 2.74
C GLY A 179 -28.43 24.60 2.20
N GLN A 180 -27.91 25.42 3.11
CA GLN A 180 -27.16 26.64 2.77
C GLN A 180 -25.71 26.48 3.21
N PHE A 181 -24.79 26.89 2.33
CA PHE A 181 -23.37 26.87 2.64
C PHE A 181 -22.99 28.03 3.57
N ASP A 182 -22.21 27.71 4.59
CA ASP A 182 -21.53 28.69 5.43
C ASP A 182 -20.11 28.91 4.88
N HIS A 183 -20.01 29.72 3.83
CA HIS A 183 -18.74 29.94 3.11
C HIS A 183 -17.65 30.57 4.00
N ALA A 184 -18.05 31.34 5.02
CA ALA A 184 -17.13 31.98 5.97
C ALA A 184 -16.41 30.95 6.87
N ALA A 185 -17.05 29.81 7.14
CA ALA A 185 -16.50 28.72 7.95
C ALA A 185 -15.72 27.68 7.12
N SER A 186 -15.46 27.92 5.83
CA SER A 186 -14.76 26.97 4.97
C SER A 186 -13.32 26.71 5.41
N GLN A 187 -12.90 25.44 5.34
CA GLN A 187 -11.55 24.98 5.66
C GLN A 187 -10.82 24.49 4.39
N PHE A 188 -9.50 24.69 4.35
CA PHE A 188 -8.66 24.28 3.22
C PHE A 188 -7.71 23.15 3.66
N VAL A 189 -7.87 21.96 3.06
CA VAL A 189 -7.04 20.78 3.38
C VAL A 189 -5.98 20.58 2.30
N GLY A 190 -4.70 20.64 2.68
CA GLY A 190 -3.59 20.48 1.75
C GLY A 190 -2.19 20.63 2.37
N PRO A 191 -1.16 20.63 1.53
CA PRO A 191 -1.20 20.77 0.08
C PRO A 191 -1.76 19.53 -0.64
N ARG A 192 -2.46 19.75 -1.76
CA ARG A 192 -2.96 18.71 -2.68
C ARG A 192 -2.58 19.05 -4.11
N THR A 193 -1.83 18.15 -4.74
CA THR A 193 -1.39 18.32 -6.12
C THR A 193 -2.41 17.70 -7.07
N ARG A 194 -2.77 18.42 -8.13
CA ARG A 194 -3.65 17.93 -9.20
C ARG A 194 -3.01 18.21 -10.57
N GLN A 195 -3.15 17.28 -11.50
CA GLN A 195 -2.79 17.51 -12.91
C GLN A 195 -3.95 18.19 -13.63
N ILE A 196 -3.70 19.36 -14.21
CA ILE A 196 -4.67 20.16 -14.95
C ILE A 196 -4.00 20.61 -16.25
N ALA A 197 -4.62 20.28 -17.39
CA ALA A 197 -4.09 20.57 -18.73
C ALA A 197 -2.62 20.14 -18.93
N GLY A 198 -2.23 18.98 -18.38
CA GLY A 198 -0.86 18.45 -18.46
C GLY A 198 0.14 19.12 -17.51
N GLN A 199 -0.29 20.06 -16.67
CA GLN A 199 0.55 20.74 -15.69
C GLN A 199 0.19 20.30 -14.27
N SER A 200 1.20 20.11 -13.42
CA SER A 200 1.02 19.79 -12.01
C SER A 200 0.80 21.09 -11.22
N LYS A 201 -0.43 21.33 -10.75
CA LYS A 201 -0.78 22.50 -9.94
C LYS A 201 -0.93 22.09 -8.46
N GLN A 202 -0.47 22.94 -7.55
CA GLN A 202 -0.70 22.79 -6.10
C GLN A 202 -1.99 23.51 -5.71
N GLY A 203 -2.68 22.96 -4.72
CA GLY A 203 -3.94 23.51 -4.23
C GLY A 203 -4.41 22.83 -2.96
N TYR A 204 -5.71 22.92 -2.72
CA TYR A 204 -6.36 22.46 -1.50
C TYR A 204 -7.69 21.77 -1.82
N LEU A 205 -8.14 20.87 -0.95
CA LEU A 205 -9.55 20.48 -0.92
C LEU A 205 -10.33 21.51 -0.11
N LEU A 206 -11.43 21.98 -0.66
CA LEU A 206 -12.32 22.94 -0.02
C LEU A 206 -13.41 22.20 0.76
N MET A 207 -13.35 22.31 2.08
CA MET A 207 -14.35 21.77 3.00
C MET A 207 -15.26 22.90 3.45
N THR A 208 -16.55 22.85 3.12
CA THR A 208 -17.51 23.90 3.48
C THR A 208 -18.69 23.32 4.24
N PRO A 209 -19.05 23.86 5.41
CA PRO A 209 -20.27 23.47 6.11
C PRO A 209 -21.51 23.77 5.28
N LEU A 210 -22.44 22.82 5.26
CA LEU A 210 -23.80 23.01 4.74
C LEU A 210 -24.79 22.79 5.89
N ARG A 211 -25.61 23.81 6.17
CA ARG A 211 -26.59 23.81 7.26
C ARG A 211 -27.99 23.69 6.70
N GLN A 212 -28.81 22.83 7.30
CA GLN A 212 -30.21 22.70 6.94
C GLN A 212 -31.01 23.90 7.50
N PRO A 213 -31.73 24.67 6.67
CA PRO A 213 -32.55 25.77 7.15
C PRO A 213 -33.60 25.29 8.16
N GLY A 214 -33.73 26.01 9.29
CA GLY A 214 -34.73 25.70 10.32
C GLY A 214 -34.43 24.46 11.17
N SER A 215 -33.24 23.87 11.06
CA SER A 215 -32.80 22.68 11.79
C SER A 215 -31.39 22.86 12.34
N HIS A 216 -31.02 22.03 13.34
CA HIS A 216 -29.65 21.96 13.86
C HIS A 216 -28.76 21.00 13.05
N ARG A 217 -29.34 20.29 12.06
CA ARG A 217 -28.60 19.36 11.19
C ARG A 217 -27.66 20.12 10.26
N ALA A 218 -26.43 19.62 10.16
CA ALA A 218 -25.41 20.14 9.28
C ALA A 218 -24.48 19.02 8.83
N VAL A 219 -23.78 19.25 7.72
CA VAL A 219 -22.84 18.31 7.11
C VAL A 219 -21.60 19.08 6.66
N LEU A 220 -20.43 18.46 6.76
CA LEU A 220 -19.21 18.97 6.15
C LEU A 220 -19.14 18.50 4.70
N VAL A 221 -19.07 19.42 3.74
CA VAL A 221 -19.05 19.09 2.32
C VAL A 221 -17.64 19.28 1.77
N ASN A 222 -17.01 18.21 1.31
CA ASN A 222 -15.86 18.29 0.42
C ASN A 222 -16.35 18.66 -0.99
N ARG A 223 -16.15 19.93 -1.34
CA ARG A 223 -16.60 20.50 -2.63
C ARG A 223 -15.63 20.21 -3.78
N GLY A 224 -14.44 19.69 -3.47
CA GLY A 224 -13.40 19.39 -4.45
C GLY A 224 -12.15 20.26 -4.32
N TRP A 225 -11.29 20.16 -5.34
CA TRP A 225 -9.99 20.82 -5.38
C TRP A 225 -10.08 22.26 -5.87
N VAL A 226 -9.30 23.15 -5.26
CA VAL A 226 -9.13 24.55 -5.66
C VAL A 226 -7.64 24.91 -5.75
N PRO A 227 -7.25 25.85 -6.63
CA PRO A 227 -5.89 26.38 -6.69
C PRO A 227 -5.44 26.99 -5.38
N ALA A 228 -4.13 27.07 -5.15
CA ALA A 228 -3.57 27.60 -3.91
C ALA A 228 -4.00 29.06 -3.65
N GLU A 229 -4.19 29.85 -4.72
CA GLU A 229 -4.58 31.25 -4.71
C GLU A 229 -5.94 31.48 -4.06
N TRP A 230 -6.84 30.48 -4.12
CA TRP A 230 -8.18 30.56 -3.49
C TRP A 230 -8.13 30.75 -1.98
N ARG A 231 -7.05 30.32 -1.32
CA ARG A 231 -6.90 30.50 0.12
C ARG A 231 -6.73 31.98 0.51
N SER A 232 -6.14 32.79 -0.37
CA SER A 232 -5.84 34.21 -0.12
C SER A 232 -6.71 35.19 -0.92
N ASP A 233 -7.18 34.80 -2.11
CA ASP A 233 -7.93 35.67 -3.02
C ASP A 233 -9.44 35.46 -2.85
N GLU A 234 -10.12 36.45 -2.23
CA GLU A 234 -11.57 36.40 -2.06
C GLU A 234 -12.34 36.59 -3.38
N GLY A 235 -11.77 37.33 -4.33
CA GLY A 235 -12.39 37.60 -5.62
C GLY A 235 -12.54 36.32 -6.42
N MET A 236 -11.50 35.48 -6.46
CA MET A 236 -11.54 34.16 -7.09
C MET A 236 -12.58 33.24 -6.45
N ARG A 237 -12.79 33.34 -5.13
CA ARG A 237 -13.76 32.49 -4.43
C ARG A 237 -15.21 32.82 -4.77
N ARG A 238 -15.55 34.09 -5.05
CA ARG A 238 -16.95 34.52 -5.23
C ARG A 238 -17.68 33.76 -6.32
N GLU A 239 -16.98 33.42 -7.41
CA GLU A 239 -17.56 32.70 -8.54
C GLU A 239 -18.01 31.27 -8.15
N GLY A 240 -17.31 30.61 -7.23
CA GLY A 240 -17.68 29.28 -6.73
C GLY A 240 -18.46 29.27 -5.41
N GLN A 241 -19.01 30.40 -4.97
CA GLN A 241 -19.82 30.50 -3.74
C GLN A 241 -21.29 30.71 -4.08
N PRO A 242 -22.07 29.63 -4.35
CA PRO A 242 -23.49 29.77 -4.59
C PRO A 242 -24.19 30.36 -3.37
N ALA A 243 -25.13 31.28 -3.63
CA ALA A 243 -25.97 31.89 -2.61
C ALA A 243 -27.31 31.15 -2.50
N GLY A 244 -27.91 31.19 -1.31
CA GLY A 244 -29.20 30.56 -1.05
C GLY A 244 -29.13 29.06 -0.82
N THR A 245 -30.29 28.41 -0.86
CA THR A 245 -30.44 26.97 -0.62
C THR A 245 -30.02 26.19 -1.86
N VAL A 246 -29.16 25.19 -1.67
CA VAL A 246 -28.70 24.26 -2.70
C VAL A 246 -29.09 22.84 -2.32
N ARG A 247 -29.37 22.03 -3.34
CA ARG A 247 -29.53 20.58 -3.23
C ARG A 247 -28.34 19.91 -3.89
N LEU A 248 -27.67 19.03 -3.17
CA LEU A 248 -26.45 18.35 -3.63
C LEU A 248 -26.68 16.85 -3.61
N GLU A 249 -26.18 16.18 -4.65
CA GLU A 249 -25.88 14.75 -4.61
C GLU A 249 -24.40 14.57 -4.31
N ALA A 250 -24.10 13.70 -3.35
CA ALA A 250 -22.75 13.45 -2.87
C ALA A 250 -22.61 12.00 -2.42
N LEU A 251 -21.37 11.60 -2.15
CA LEU A 251 -21.08 10.32 -1.51
C LEU A 251 -20.71 10.55 -0.05
N LEU A 252 -21.22 9.71 0.83
CA LEU A 252 -20.73 9.68 2.20
C LEU A 252 -19.26 9.22 2.21
N ARG A 253 -18.41 9.89 2.98
CA ARG A 253 -17.00 9.55 3.12
C ARG A 253 -16.60 9.56 4.58
N HIS A 254 -15.72 8.64 4.94
CA HIS A 254 -14.96 8.79 6.17
C HIS A 254 -13.70 9.61 5.88
N GLY A 255 -13.11 10.15 6.94
CA GLY A 255 -11.88 10.92 6.87
C GLY A 255 -10.69 10.12 6.29
N GLU A 256 -9.51 10.71 6.37
CA GLU A 256 -8.29 10.08 5.92
C GLU A 256 -7.48 9.53 7.10
N ASP A 257 -6.92 8.34 6.92
CA ASP A 257 -5.89 7.80 7.81
C ASP A 257 -4.51 8.29 7.35
N PRO A 258 -3.85 9.20 8.10
CA PRO A 258 -2.55 9.73 7.70
C PRO A 258 -1.45 8.67 7.84
N SER A 259 -0.49 8.71 6.92
CA SER A 259 0.76 7.94 7.07
C SER A 259 1.70 8.61 8.08
N THR A 260 2.68 7.87 8.61
CA THR A 260 3.68 8.38 9.57
C THR A 260 4.51 9.57 9.08
N PHE A 261 4.53 9.83 7.76
CA PHE A 261 5.27 10.95 7.17
C PHE A 261 4.41 12.20 6.97
N VAL A 262 3.10 12.11 7.21
CA VAL A 262 2.19 13.26 7.13
C VAL A 262 2.27 14.01 8.47
N PRO A 263 2.53 15.34 8.46
CA PRO A 263 2.50 16.14 9.68
C PRO A 263 1.11 16.11 10.35
N ALA A 264 1.08 16.33 11.67
CA ALA A 264 -0.18 16.50 12.39
C ALA A 264 -0.88 17.80 11.96
N ASN A 265 -2.21 17.81 11.97
CA ASN A 265 -3.01 19.02 11.74
C ASN A 265 -2.70 20.08 12.82
N GLU A 266 -2.85 21.35 12.46
CA GLU A 266 -2.75 22.48 13.38
C GLU A 266 -4.05 23.30 13.35
N PRO A 267 -5.12 22.87 14.07
CA PRO A 267 -6.43 23.52 14.05
C PRO A 267 -6.38 25.01 14.38
N ALA A 268 -5.56 25.40 15.36
CA ALA A 268 -5.43 26.79 15.80
C ALA A 268 -4.87 27.73 14.73
N LYS A 269 -4.17 27.20 13.71
CA LYS A 269 -3.64 27.97 12.58
C LYS A 269 -4.45 27.75 11.29
N GLY A 270 -5.48 26.92 11.33
CA GLY A 270 -6.23 26.50 10.15
C GLY A 270 -5.38 25.73 9.13
N ASN A 271 -4.35 25.01 9.59
CA ASN A 271 -3.51 24.19 8.72
C ASN A 271 -3.91 22.72 8.83
N TRP A 272 -4.40 22.17 7.73
CA TRP A 272 -4.96 20.83 7.66
C TRP A 272 -4.21 20.02 6.60
N PHE A 273 -3.51 18.96 6.98
CA PHE A 273 -2.72 18.13 6.05
C PHE A 273 -3.51 16.91 5.57
N TYR A 274 -4.40 16.40 6.40
CA TYR A 274 -5.29 15.27 6.11
C TYR A 274 -6.69 15.54 6.62
N ILE A 275 -7.67 14.80 6.10
CA ILE A 275 -9.08 14.98 6.45
C ILE A 275 -9.38 14.29 7.78
N ASN A 276 -9.32 15.04 8.88
CA ASN A 276 -9.90 14.63 10.15
C ASN A 276 -11.28 15.28 10.29
N VAL A 277 -12.35 14.48 10.14
CA VAL A 277 -13.73 15.00 10.09
C VAL A 277 -14.09 15.74 11.36
N ALA A 278 -13.78 15.17 12.53
CA ALA A 278 -14.13 15.76 13.82
C ALA A 278 -13.43 17.10 14.06
N GLU A 279 -12.13 17.19 13.75
CA GLU A 279 -11.38 18.44 13.91
C GLU A 279 -11.84 19.52 12.91
N LEU A 280 -12.08 19.13 11.66
CA LEU A 280 -12.55 20.05 10.62
C LEU A 280 -13.96 20.55 10.90
N ALA A 281 -14.86 19.66 11.34
CA ALA A 281 -16.22 20.01 11.73
C ALA A 281 -16.19 21.01 12.90
N ALA A 282 -15.41 20.73 13.96
CA ALA A 282 -15.26 21.63 15.09
C ALA A 282 -14.71 23.00 14.68
N ALA A 283 -13.68 23.03 13.83
CA ALA A 283 -13.10 24.28 13.32
C ALA A 283 -14.08 25.09 12.45
N ALA A 284 -15.02 24.40 11.80
CA ALA A 284 -16.06 25.01 11.00
C ALA A 284 -17.35 25.33 11.79
N GLY A 285 -17.33 25.21 13.12
CA GLY A 285 -18.47 25.50 13.99
C GLY A 285 -19.61 24.50 13.83
N LEU A 286 -19.28 23.25 13.51
CA LEU A 286 -20.18 22.09 13.48
C LEU A 286 -19.91 21.17 14.67
N PRO A 287 -20.88 20.32 15.06
CA PRO A 287 -20.62 19.23 15.99
C PRO A 287 -19.53 18.30 15.43
N PRO A 288 -18.61 17.75 16.26
CA PRO A 288 -17.55 16.83 15.82
C PRO A 288 -18.06 15.57 15.11
N GLU A 289 -19.29 15.16 15.42
CA GLU A 289 -20.01 14.04 14.80
C GLU A 289 -20.70 14.39 13.47
N ALA A 290 -20.54 15.61 12.94
CA ALA A 290 -21.12 15.98 11.67
C ALA A 290 -20.56 15.09 10.53
N PRO A 291 -21.43 14.52 9.68
CA PRO A 291 -20.99 13.65 8.60
C PRO A 291 -20.16 14.43 7.56
N LEU A 292 -19.27 13.72 6.87
CA LEU A 292 -18.55 14.23 5.71
C LEU A 292 -19.17 13.66 4.43
N VAL A 293 -19.51 14.54 3.50
CA VAL A 293 -19.94 14.15 2.15
C VAL A 293 -18.99 14.73 1.11
N GLU A 294 -18.73 13.97 0.06
CA GLU A 294 -17.87 14.37 -1.06
C GLU A 294 -18.71 14.54 -2.31
N VAL A 295 -18.71 15.76 -2.85
CA VAL A 295 -19.34 16.04 -4.15
C VAL A 295 -18.54 15.31 -5.22
N VAL A 296 -19.26 14.59 -6.09
CA VAL A 296 -18.68 13.80 -7.16
C VAL A 296 -19.22 14.23 -8.52
N THR A 297 -18.44 13.99 -9.57
CA THR A 297 -18.88 14.15 -10.96
C THR A 297 -18.91 12.81 -11.68
N GLU A 298 -19.96 12.60 -12.46
CA GLU A 298 -20.13 11.44 -13.36
C GLU A 298 -19.44 11.63 -14.71
N GLU A 299 -18.84 12.79 -14.97
CA GLU A 299 -18.06 13.02 -16.20
C GLU A 299 -16.58 12.65 -15.99
N PRO A 300 -16.17 11.41 -16.33
CA PRO A 300 -14.76 11.06 -16.47
C PRO A 300 -14.22 11.80 -17.69
N GLY A 301 -13.71 13.02 -17.49
CA GLY A 301 -13.21 13.81 -18.61
C GLY A 301 -12.96 15.28 -18.34
N SER A 302 -13.50 15.84 -17.24
CA SER A 302 -13.28 17.25 -16.99
C SER A 302 -11.84 17.54 -16.55
N TYR A 303 -11.20 16.75 -15.66
CA TYR A 303 -9.86 17.09 -15.14
C TYR A 303 -9.03 15.92 -14.57
N ILE A 304 -9.02 14.77 -15.24
CA ILE A 304 -8.39 13.56 -14.69
C ILE A 304 -7.67 12.78 -15.79
N GLY A 305 -6.39 12.49 -15.58
CA GLY A 305 -5.77 11.29 -16.14
C GLY A 305 -5.19 11.36 -17.55
N ARG A 306 -5.26 12.47 -18.30
CA ARG A 306 -4.35 12.60 -19.45
C ARG A 306 -2.94 12.78 -18.86
N GLY A 307 -2.09 11.76 -19.00
CA GLY A 307 -0.66 11.90 -18.79
C GLY A 307 -0.11 13.08 -19.61
N PRO A 308 1.17 13.47 -19.41
CA PRO A 308 1.80 14.46 -20.28
C PRO A 308 1.49 14.10 -21.75
N PRO A 309 1.12 15.09 -22.59
CA PRO A 309 0.64 14.82 -23.94
C PRO A 309 1.61 13.89 -24.65
N SER A 310 1.08 12.88 -25.32
CA SER A 310 1.92 11.89 -26.01
C SER A 310 2.82 12.60 -27.01
N ALA A 311 3.99 12.04 -27.31
CA ALA A 311 4.89 12.63 -28.32
C ALA A 311 4.16 12.87 -29.65
N THR A 312 3.16 12.05 -29.99
CA THR A 312 2.27 12.21 -31.14
C THR A 312 1.30 13.39 -31.03
N GLU A 313 0.84 13.75 -29.83
CA GLU A 313 0.02 14.96 -29.59
C GLU A 313 0.87 16.24 -29.64
N VAL A 314 2.11 16.18 -29.17
CA VAL A 314 3.06 17.31 -29.19
C VAL A 314 3.63 17.54 -30.60
N LEU A 315 3.96 16.46 -31.33
CA LEU A 315 4.58 16.53 -32.66
C LEU A 315 3.54 16.57 -33.80
N GLY A 316 2.29 16.17 -33.54
CA GLY A 316 1.24 16.07 -34.55
C GLY A 316 0.58 17.39 -34.96
N GLY A 317 0.97 18.53 -34.37
CA GLY A 317 0.56 19.87 -34.80
C GLY A 317 -0.94 20.17 -34.79
N ARG A 318 -1.78 19.27 -34.26
CA ARG A 318 -3.26 19.35 -34.25
C ARG A 318 -3.88 18.96 -32.91
N GLY A 319 -3.23 19.35 -31.81
CA GLY A 319 -3.86 19.31 -30.49
C GLY A 319 -4.15 20.73 -30.02
N HIS A 320 -5.31 21.27 -30.35
CA HIS A 320 -5.85 22.35 -29.52
C HIS A 320 -6.01 21.74 -28.12
N ILE A 321 -5.16 22.12 -27.16
CA ILE A 321 -5.41 21.79 -25.75
C ILE A 321 -6.73 22.46 -25.45
N PRO A 322 -7.82 21.71 -25.17
CA PRO A 322 -9.11 22.34 -24.89
C PRO A 322 -8.90 23.31 -23.75
N LYS A 323 -9.29 24.58 -23.96
CA LYS A 323 -9.37 25.55 -22.87
C LYS A 323 -10.44 25.01 -21.94
N VAL A 324 -10.03 24.33 -20.88
CA VAL A 324 -10.97 23.77 -19.94
C VAL A 324 -11.59 24.94 -19.19
N ASP A 325 -12.92 24.99 -19.14
CA ASP A 325 -13.63 26.00 -18.36
C ASP A 325 -13.41 25.64 -16.88
N GLU A 326 -12.36 26.22 -16.28
CA GLU A 326 -11.87 25.92 -14.94
C GLU A 326 -12.83 26.49 -13.87
N SER A 327 -14.10 26.05 -13.88
CA SER A 327 -15.07 26.40 -12.85
C SER A 327 -14.72 25.65 -11.56
N TYR A 328 -14.03 26.33 -10.67
CA TYR A 328 -13.68 25.82 -9.35
C TYR A 328 -14.85 25.96 -8.36
N PRO A 329 -14.95 25.09 -7.34
CA PRO A 329 -14.07 23.97 -7.02
C PRO A 329 -14.27 22.77 -7.96
N LEU A 330 -13.20 21.98 -8.17
CA LEU A 330 -13.20 20.79 -9.03
C LEU A 330 -13.49 19.52 -8.22
N PRO A 331 -14.68 18.91 -8.33
CA PRO A 331 -14.99 17.66 -7.65
C PRO A 331 -14.06 16.51 -8.05
N LYS A 332 -14.07 15.43 -7.26
CA LYS A 332 -13.49 14.16 -7.70
C LYS A 332 -14.47 13.45 -8.63
N SER A 333 -13.97 12.67 -9.57
CA SER A 333 -14.85 11.76 -10.30
C SER A 333 -15.14 10.51 -9.49
N LEU A 334 -16.18 9.79 -9.89
CA LEU A 334 -16.40 8.42 -9.43
C LEU A 334 -15.21 7.50 -9.75
N GLU A 335 -14.50 7.74 -10.85
CA GLU A 335 -13.33 6.95 -11.24
C GLU A 335 -12.16 7.13 -10.25
N ASP A 336 -11.92 8.37 -9.79
CA ASP A 336 -10.89 8.66 -8.79
C ASP A 336 -11.10 7.88 -7.49
N LEU A 337 -12.37 7.71 -7.09
CA LEU A 337 -12.75 6.98 -5.88
C LEU A 337 -12.65 5.45 -6.04
N MET A 338 -12.62 4.98 -7.28
CA MET A 338 -12.43 3.58 -7.65
C MET A 338 -10.96 3.21 -7.87
N HIS A 339 -10.05 4.18 -7.83
CA HIS A 339 -8.65 3.94 -8.07
C HIS A 339 -7.88 3.66 -6.77
N PHE A 340 -7.16 2.53 -6.74
CA PHE A 340 -6.16 2.24 -5.71
C PHE A 340 -4.76 2.40 -6.30
N SER A 341 -3.77 2.70 -5.46
CA SER A 341 -2.36 2.75 -5.87
C SER A 341 -1.82 1.45 -6.47
N VAL A 342 -2.45 0.31 -6.18
CA VAL A 342 -2.17 -1.00 -6.79
C VAL A 342 -3.51 -1.65 -7.08
N MET A 343 -3.83 -1.85 -8.35
CA MET A 343 -5.13 -2.36 -8.79
C MET A 343 -5.19 -3.90 -8.71
N PRO A 344 -6.39 -4.50 -8.71
CA PRO A 344 -6.53 -5.96 -8.81
C PRO A 344 -5.82 -6.56 -10.03
N SER A 345 -5.78 -5.83 -11.16
CA SER A 345 -5.00 -6.19 -12.35
C SER A 345 -3.49 -6.25 -12.07
N ASP A 346 -2.95 -5.33 -11.29
CA ASP A 346 -1.52 -5.33 -10.93
C ASP A 346 -1.18 -6.52 -10.05
N HIS A 347 -2.03 -6.82 -9.07
CA HIS A 347 -1.91 -8.02 -8.24
C HIS A 347 -1.98 -9.32 -9.07
N LEU A 348 -2.77 -9.35 -10.15
CA LEU A 348 -2.78 -10.47 -11.09
C LEU A 348 -1.45 -10.62 -11.83
N ASN A 349 -0.89 -9.51 -12.32
CA ASN A 349 0.41 -9.49 -13.00
C ASN A 349 1.54 -9.94 -12.05
N TYR A 350 1.51 -9.50 -10.79
CA TYR A 350 2.45 -9.96 -9.78
C TYR A 350 2.26 -11.45 -9.47
N ALA A 351 1.03 -11.94 -9.33
CA ALA A 351 0.78 -13.37 -9.11
C ALA A 351 1.37 -14.22 -10.24
N ALA A 352 1.12 -13.83 -11.50
CA ALA A 352 1.67 -14.51 -12.67
C ALA A 352 3.21 -14.51 -12.68
N THR A 353 3.83 -13.38 -12.32
CA THR A 353 5.29 -13.24 -12.19
C THR A 353 5.86 -14.23 -11.17
N TRP A 354 5.26 -14.28 -9.98
CA TRP A 354 5.71 -15.15 -8.90
C TRP A 354 5.52 -16.64 -9.20
N TRP A 355 4.40 -17.02 -9.81
CA TRP A 355 4.20 -18.41 -10.24
C TRP A 355 5.14 -18.82 -11.36
N THR A 356 5.46 -17.92 -12.29
CA THR A 356 6.46 -18.17 -13.34
C THR A 356 7.85 -18.41 -12.73
N LEU A 357 8.26 -17.59 -11.76
CA LEU A 357 9.51 -17.79 -11.02
C LEU A 357 9.51 -19.12 -10.23
N SER A 358 8.39 -19.48 -9.62
CA SER A 358 8.22 -20.76 -8.95
C SER A 358 8.39 -21.94 -9.92
N ALA A 359 7.77 -21.87 -11.10
CA ALA A 359 7.87 -22.91 -12.11
C ALA A 359 9.30 -23.04 -12.66
N ALA A 360 9.96 -21.90 -12.93
CA ALA A 360 11.34 -21.89 -13.42
C ALA A 360 12.33 -22.47 -12.41
N THR A 361 12.22 -22.08 -11.14
CA THR A 361 13.08 -22.62 -10.07
C THR A 361 12.85 -24.11 -9.84
N LEU A 362 11.59 -24.56 -9.90
CA LEU A 362 11.26 -25.99 -9.85
C LEU A 362 11.87 -26.74 -11.03
N ALA A 363 11.79 -26.21 -12.26
CA ALA A 363 12.39 -26.84 -13.44
C ALA A 363 13.93 -26.94 -13.32
N LEU A 364 14.59 -25.91 -12.80
CA LEU A 364 16.03 -25.92 -12.53
C LEU A 364 16.40 -26.95 -11.45
N ALA A 365 15.62 -27.03 -10.37
CA ALA A 365 15.82 -28.03 -9.32
C ALA A 365 15.69 -29.46 -9.88
N VAL A 366 14.65 -29.72 -10.69
CA VAL A 366 14.45 -31.03 -11.35
C VAL A 366 15.61 -31.35 -12.29
N LYS A 367 16.08 -30.38 -13.09
CA LYS A 367 17.23 -30.56 -13.98
C LYS A 367 18.52 -30.87 -13.20
N ALA A 368 18.79 -30.15 -12.11
CA ALA A 368 19.96 -30.36 -11.26
C ALA A 368 19.95 -31.76 -10.61
N VAL A 369 18.79 -32.22 -10.13
CA VAL A 369 18.63 -33.58 -9.60
C VAL A 369 18.90 -34.61 -10.70
N ARG A 370 18.29 -34.48 -11.88
CA ARG A 370 18.48 -35.41 -13.01
C ARG A 370 19.93 -35.48 -13.50
N GLN A 371 20.61 -34.35 -13.66
CA GLN A 371 22.03 -34.32 -14.06
C GLN A 371 22.94 -34.92 -12.98
N GLY A 372 22.62 -34.65 -11.71
CA GLY A 372 23.32 -35.26 -10.60
C GLY A 372 23.14 -36.77 -10.45
N VAL A 373 22.05 -37.33 -10.99
CA VAL A 373 21.82 -38.78 -11.08
C VAL A 373 22.60 -39.38 -12.25
N LYS A 374 22.68 -38.69 -13.39
CA LYS A 374 23.44 -39.18 -14.58
C LYS A 374 24.97 -39.16 -14.40
N ALA A 375 25.49 -38.36 -13.48
CA ALA A 375 26.93 -38.24 -13.20
C ALA A 375 27.45 -39.24 -12.16
N ARG A 376 26.57 -40.07 -11.60
CA ARG A 376 26.87 -41.19 -10.70
C ARG A 376 26.69 -42.50 -11.43
#